data_AF-A0A1Q9ERS4-F1
#
_entry.id   AF-A0A1Q9ERS4-F1
#
_cell.length_a   1.000
_cell.length_b   1.000
_cell.length_c   1.000
_cell.angle_alpha   90.00
_cell.angle_beta   90.00
_cell.angle_gamma   90.00
#
_symmetry.space_group_name_H-M   'P 1'
#
loop_
_entity.id
_entity.type
_entity.pdbx_description
1 polymer ?
#
loop_
_entity_poly.entity_id
_entity_poly.type
_entity_poly.pdbx_seq_one_letter_code
_entity_poly.pdbx_strand_id
1 'polypeptide(L)'
;MLLCIVLAIRAGLGWVMSGYAVVRLMRVFRFVQAFRTLIASIADTLKSLFWALMLLVVIVYVFAVLFTQAVNDYLTDDTNPPLPDLEHEAAQMYFGTLLDTMLYLFMAISDGISWHLMMNPLRWISPAWVLLFLFYIFFTYFAVLNVVTAVFCQSAMESAQNDHAAMVHSVLKNKQAHIHRIRQLFSKIGDEKTQTITFARFEEKINSPAVRAYFEVLGLDVWDAAWMIHDQTWLIRNQGKFQTFVEVELRKMQEQMTWLTGPLGLHSLQGLL
;
A
#
# COMPACT_ATOMS: atom_id res chain seq x y z
N MET A 1 -24.34 -55.32 0.21
CA MET A 1 -23.86 -54.54 -0.95
C MET A 1 -24.18 -53.05 -0.83
N LEU A 2 -25.44 -52.67 -0.60
CA LEU A 2 -25.85 -51.26 -0.39
C LEU A 2 -25.20 -50.58 0.83
N LEU A 3 -24.99 -51.30 1.94
CA LEU A 3 -24.33 -50.73 3.13
C LEU A 3 -22.85 -50.36 2.88
N CYS A 4 -22.13 -51.13 2.06
CA CYS A 4 -20.73 -50.84 1.72
C CYS A 4 -20.59 -49.64 0.78
N ILE A 5 -21.57 -49.44 -0.12
CA ILE A 5 -21.63 -48.27 -1.02
C ILE A 5 -21.96 -47.01 -0.21
N VAL A 6 -22.90 -47.07 0.73
CA VAL A 6 -23.25 -45.93 1.59
C VAL A 6 -22.10 -45.58 2.54
N LEU A 7 -21.36 -46.55 3.07
CA LEU A 7 -20.18 -46.30 3.91
C LEU A 7 -18.99 -45.76 3.10
N ALA A 8 -18.77 -46.22 1.86
CA ALA A 8 -17.74 -45.69 0.97
C ALA A 8 -18.03 -44.24 0.53
N ILE A 9 -19.30 -43.90 0.28
CA ILE A 9 -19.74 -42.53 -0.02
C ILE A 9 -19.63 -41.64 1.24
N ARG A 10 -20.01 -42.14 2.42
CA ARG A 10 -19.96 -41.38 3.67
C ARG A 10 -18.51 -41.17 4.17
N ALA A 11 -17.60 -42.10 3.88
CA ALA A 11 -16.17 -41.97 4.17
C ALA A 11 -15.43 -41.12 3.12
N GLY A 12 -15.78 -41.21 1.83
CA GLY A 12 -15.16 -40.42 0.75
C GLY A 12 -15.54 -38.93 0.76
N LEU A 13 -16.75 -38.59 1.19
CA LEU A 13 -17.20 -37.18 1.27
C LEU A 13 -16.60 -36.41 2.46
N GLY A 14 -16.20 -37.06 3.56
CA GLY A 14 -15.64 -36.38 4.73
C GLY A 14 -14.29 -35.70 4.47
N TRP A 15 -13.46 -36.31 3.62
CA TRP A 15 -12.15 -35.78 3.24
C TRP A 15 -12.24 -34.73 2.12
N VAL A 16 -13.18 -34.89 1.18
CA VAL A 16 -13.39 -33.94 0.07
C VAL A 16 -14.09 -32.65 0.52
N MET A 17 -15.00 -32.73 1.51
CA MET A 17 -15.67 -31.54 2.07
C MET A 17 -14.77 -30.68 2.96
N SER A 18 -13.75 -31.27 3.59
CA SER A 18 -12.77 -30.54 4.39
C SER A 18 -11.89 -29.62 3.52
N GLY A 19 -11.55 -30.04 2.30
CA GLY A 19 -10.77 -29.21 1.36
C GLY A 19 -11.55 -28.01 0.80
N TYR A 20 -12.82 -28.20 0.41
CA TYR A 20 -13.64 -27.12 -0.17
C TYR A 20 -13.96 -26.03 0.86
N ALA A 21 -14.28 -26.41 2.11
CA ALA A 21 -14.50 -25.46 3.20
C ALA A 21 -13.22 -24.66 3.49
N VAL A 22 -12.05 -25.30 3.47
CA VAL A 22 -10.74 -24.65 3.66
C VAL A 22 -10.43 -23.70 2.50
N VAL A 23 -10.71 -24.05 1.24
CA VAL A 23 -10.55 -23.13 0.09
C VAL A 23 -11.51 -21.94 0.18
N ARG A 24 -12.76 -22.15 0.59
CA ARG A 24 -13.73 -21.06 0.83
C ARG A 24 -13.29 -20.14 1.97
N LEU A 25 -12.78 -20.72 3.05
CA LEU A 25 -12.27 -19.99 4.22
C LEU A 25 -10.99 -19.22 3.88
N MET A 26 -10.08 -19.79 3.08
CA MET A 26 -8.88 -19.13 2.57
C MET A 26 -9.24 -17.97 1.64
N ARG A 27 -10.26 -18.11 0.76
CA ARG A 27 -10.74 -16.99 -0.07
C ARG A 27 -11.28 -15.84 0.77
N VAL A 28 -12.06 -16.13 1.82
CA VAL A 28 -12.57 -15.13 2.76
C VAL A 28 -11.44 -14.49 3.57
N PHE A 29 -10.49 -15.27 4.08
CA PHE A 29 -9.32 -14.73 4.79
C PHE A 29 -8.46 -13.82 3.90
N ARG A 30 -8.27 -14.20 2.64
CA ARG A 30 -7.54 -13.38 1.66
C ARG A 30 -8.27 -12.08 1.33
N PHE A 31 -9.61 -12.12 1.29
CA PHE A 31 -10.46 -10.93 1.12
C PHE A 31 -10.38 -10.00 2.35
N VAL A 32 -10.45 -10.56 3.56
CA VAL A 32 -10.31 -9.79 4.82
C VAL A 32 -8.93 -9.16 4.92
N GLN A 33 -7.88 -9.86 4.48
CA GLN A 33 -6.53 -9.33 4.48
C GLN A 33 -6.36 -8.20 3.45
N ALA A 34 -6.88 -8.38 2.23
CA ALA A 34 -6.88 -7.32 1.21
C ALA A 34 -7.68 -6.09 1.65
N PHE A 35 -8.83 -6.29 2.29
CA PHE A 35 -9.66 -5.22 2.82
C PHE A 35 -8.96 -4.46 3.96
N ARG A 36 -8.27 -5.17 4.86
CA ARG A 36 -7.49 -4.54 5.93
C ARG A 36 -6.35 -3.70 5.37
N THR A 37 -5.67 -4.16 4.33
CA THR A 37 -4.63 -3.38 3.64
C THR A 37 -5.21 -2.12 3.01
N LEU A 38 -6.34 -2.21 2.31
CA LEU A 38 -7.02 -1.05 1.74
C LEU A 38 -7.44 -0.02 2.81
N ILE A 39 -7.99 -0.49 3.93
CA ILE A 39 -8.36 0.40 5.05
C ILE A 39 -7.11 1.07 5.64
N ALA A 40 -6.01 0.34 5.82
CA ALA A 40 -4.77 0.91 6.33
C ALA A 40 -4.24 2.00 5.38
N SER A 41 -4.22 1.75 4.07
CA SER A 41 -3.83 2.75 3.07
C SER A 41 -4.75 3.97 3.09
N ILE A 42 -6.07 3.79 3.23
CA ILE A 42 -7.01 4.91 3.35
C ILE A 42 -6.74 5.68 4.65
N ALA A 43 -6.58 5.00 5.79
CA ALA A 43 -6.31 5.63 7.07
C ALA A 43 -5.02 6.48 7.05
N ASP A 44 -3.98 5.99 6.37
CA ASP A 44 -2.73 6.74 6.19
C ASP A 44 -2.96 8.00 5.34
N THR A 45 -3.72 7.92 4.24
CA THR A 45 -4.08 9.10 3.43
C THR A 45 -5.02 10.08 4.13
N LEU A 46 -5.88 9.60 5.04
CA LEU A 46 -6.75 10.47 5.83
C LEU A 46 -5.97 11.36 6.80
N LYS A 47 -4.82 10.90 7.29
CA LYS A 47 -3.97 11.68 8.20
C LYS A 47 -3.42 12.95 7.55
N SER A 48 -2.99 12.87 6.30
CA SER A 48 -2.53 14.05 5.54
C SER A 48 -3.70 14.92 5.09
N LEU A 49 -4.81 14.31 4.68
CA LEU A 49 -6.04 15.02 4.33
C LEU A 49 -6.61 15.83 5.50
N PHE A 50 -6.48 15.33 6.73
CA PHE A 50 -6.94 16.03 7.93
C PHE A 50 -6.37 17.44 8.04
N TRP A 51 -5.07 17.61 7.80
CA TRP A 51 -4.42 18.93 7.87
C TRP A 51 -4.89 19.86 6.75
N ALA A 52 -5.10 19.34 5.54
CA ALA A 52 -5.62 20.11 4.41
C ALA A 52 -7.08 20.56 4.64
N LEU A 53 -7.92 19.67 5.19
CA LEU A 53 -9.28 20.01 5.59
C LEU A 53 -9.31 21.01 6.75
N MET A 54 -8.40 20.88 7.72
CA MET A 54 -8.29 21.84 8.82
C MET A 54 -7.95 23.24 8.31
N LEU A 55 -7.04 23.35 7.34
CA LEU A 55 -6.76 24.62 6.66
C LEU A 55 -8.00 25.19 5.95
N LEU A 56 -8.76 24.35 5.24
CA LEU A 56 -10.01 24.77 4.60
C LEU A 56 -11.02 25.32 5.63
N VAL A 57 -11.18 24.64 6.77
CA VAL A 57 -12.07 25.09 7.86
C VAL A 57 -11.63 26.45 8.41
N VAL A 58 -10.33 26.68 8.58
CA VAL A 58 -9.81 27.98 9.02
C VAL A 58 -10.11 29.07 8.00
N ILE A 59 -9.94 28.82 6.71
CA ILE A 59 -10.26 29.78 5.66
C ILE A 59 -11.77 30.09 5.68
N VAL A 60 -12.62 29.08 5.71
CA VAL A 60 -14.08 29.25 5.80
C VAL A 60 -14.47 30.05 7.05
N TYR A 61 -13.86 29.77 8.20
CA TYR A 61 -14.10 30.49 9.44
C TYR A 61 -13.77 31.99 9.32
N VAL A 62 -12.59 32.33 8.76
CA VAL A 62 -12.18 33.73 8.61
C VAL A 62 -13.17 34.51 7.74
N PHE A 63 -13.54 33.95 6.58
CA PHE A 63 -14.52 34.60 5.70
C PHE A 63 -15.92 34.64 6.30
N ALA A 64 -16.33 33.59 7.02
CA ALA A 64 -17.60 33.56 7.72
C ALA A 64 -17.70 34.72 8.72
N VAL A 65 -16.69 34.91 9.58
CA VAL A 65 -16.66 36.03 10.53
C VAL A 65 -16.83 37.36 9.81
N LEU A 66 -16.09 37.59 8.72
CA LEU A 66 -16.16 38.85 7.97
C LEU A 66 -17.57 39.12 7.41
N PHE A 67 -18.20 38.12 6.78
CA PHE A 67 -19.53 38.31 6.18
C PHE A 67 -20.64 38.36 7.24
N THR A 68 -20.58 37.52 8.28
CA THR A 68 -21.52 37.58 9.41
C THR A 68 -21.49 38.96 10.05
N GLN A 69 -20.30 39.52 10.30
CA GLN A 69 -20.17 40.86 10.88
C GLN A 69 -20.70 41.93 9.92
N ALA A 70 -20.29 41.91 8.65
CA ALA A 70 -20.74 42.87 7.66
C ALA A 70 -22.28 42.95 7.54
N VAL A 71 -22.94 41.80 7.53
CA VAL A 71 -24.40 41.73 7.43
C VAL A 71 -25.06 42.17 8.73
N ASN A 72 -24.57 41.73 9.89
CA ASN A 72 -25.15 42.14 11.18
C ASN A 72 -24.97 43.64 11.43
N ASP A 73 -23.80 44.20 11.12
CA ASP A 73 -23.54 45.64 11.25
C ASP A 73 -24.49 46.44 10.34
N TYR A 74 -24.72 45.98 9.11
CA TYR A 74 -25.67 46.63 8.20
C TYR A 74 -27.12 46.56 8.71
N LEU A 75 -27.54 45.39 9.21
CA LEU A 75 -28.91 45.16 9.69
C LEU A 75 -29.24 45.85 11.02
N THR A 76 -28.23 46.15 11.85
CA THR A 76 -28.42 46.77 13.17
C THR A 76 -28.28 48.29 13.16
N ASP A 77 -27.73 48.85 12.09
CA ASP A 77 -27.59 50.30 11.92
C ASP A 77 -28.83 50.87 11.20
N ASP A 78 -29.70 51.51 11.98
CA ASP A 78 -30.95 52.16 11.55
C ASP A 78 -30.75 53.27 10.50
N THR A 79 -29.51 53.73 10.27
CA THR A 79 -29.21 54.72 9.23
C THR A 79 -29.13 54.12 7.83
N ASN A 80 -28.98 52.79 7.72
CA ASN A 80 -28.91 52.10 6.44
C ASN A 80 -30.29 51.93 5.80
N PRO A 81 -30.39 51.96 4.46
CA PRO A 81 -31.65 51.68 3.78
C PRO A 81 -32.08 50.23 4.02
N PRO A 82 -33.37 49.97 4.33
CA PRO A 82 -33.84 48.63 4.60
C PRO A 82 -33.67 47.74 3.37
N LEU A 83 -33.24 46.50 3.60
CA LEU A 83 -33.20 45.48 2.56
C LEU A 83 -34.63 45.12 2.13
N PRO A 84 -34.86 44.78 0.84
CA PRO A 84 -36.10 44.14 0.42
C PRO A 84 -36.36 42.87 1.24
N ASP A 85 -37.62 42.54 1.55
CA ASP A 85 -38.00 41.42 2.42
C ASP A 85 -37.29 40.10 2.05
N LEU A 86 -37.22 39.79 0.75
CA LEU A 86 -36.54 38.60 0.22
C LEU A 86 -35.04 38.57 0.59
N GLU A 87 -34.37 39.71 0.49
CA GLU A 87 -32.92 39.83 0.76
C GLU A 87 -32.65 39.91 2.25
N HIS A 88 -33.58 40.44 3.03
CA HIS A 88 -33.53 40.41 4.49
C HIS A 88 -33.65 38.98 5.02
N GLU A 89 -34.61 38.20 4.51
CA GLU A 89 -34.75 36.77 4.84
C GLU A 89 -33.49 35.98 4.44
N ALA A 90 -32.95 36.22 3.25
CA ALA A 90 -31.70 35.60 2.80
C ALA A 90 -30.51 36.01 3.66
N ALA A 91 -30.41 37.28 4.06
CA ALA A 91 -29.37 37.78 4.96
C ALA A 91 -29.40 37.06 6.31
N GLN A 92 -30.59 36.90 6.91
CA GLN A 92 -30.75 36.17 8.16
C GLN A 92 -30.49 34.67 8.00
N MET A 93 -30.93 34.06 6.91
CA MET A 93 -30.74 32.63 6.66
C MET A 93 -29.27 32.27 6.47
N TYR A 94 -28.54 33.06 5.67
CA TYR A 94 -27.17 32.74 5.27
C TYR A 94 -26.12 33.33 6.22
N PHE A 95 -26.40 34.48 6.84
CA PHE A 95 -25.45 35.22 7.66
C PHE A 95 -25.90 35.46 9.11
N GLY A 96 -27.03 34.87 9.53
CA GLY A 96 -27.61 35.10 10.85
C GLY A 96 -26.74 34.61 12.01
N THR A 97 -26.10 33.44 11.87
CA THR A 97 -25.10 32.98 12.83
C THR A 97 -23.79 32.64 12.14
N LEU A 98 -22.70 32.66 12.91
CA LEU A 98 -21.38 32.29 12.41
C LEU A 98 -21.35 30.86 11.87
N LEU A 99 -21.99 29.91 12.59
CA LEU A 99 -22.01 28.51 12.19
C LEU A 99 -22.81 28.31 10.90
N ASP A 100 -23.96 28.97 10.77
CA ASP A 100 -24.76 28.94 9.55
C ASP A 100 -23.95 29.51 8.38
N THR A 101 -23.28 30.65 8.59
CA THR A 101 -22.43 31.27 7.57
C THR A 101 -21.31 30.34 7.12
N MET A 102 -20.62 29.69 8.07
CA MET A 102 -19.60 28.69 7.76
C MET A 102 -20.18 27.52 6.95
N LEU A 103 -21.36 27.02 7.33
CA LEU A 103 -22.03 25.92 6.63
C LEU A 103 -22.42 26.32 5.20
N TYR A 104 -23.03 27.49 5.01
CA TYR A 104 -23.46 27.94 3.69
C TYR A 104 -22.28 28.32 2.79
N LEU A 105 -21.20 28.90 3.33
CA LEU A 105 -19.95 29.09 2.58
C LEU A 105 -19.37 27.75 2.12
N PHE A 106 -19.38 26.74 2.99
CA PHE A 106 -19.00 25.38 2.61
C PHE A 106 -19.95 24.79 1.55
N MET A 107 -21.26 24.98 1.67
CA MET A 107 -22.23 24.55 0.64
C MET A 107 -22.01 25.25 -0.69
N ALA A 108 -21.65 26.53 -0.69
CA ALA A 108 -21.42 27.32 -1.90
C ALA A 108 -20.21 26.81 -2.72
N ILE A 109 -19.19 26.25 -2.07
CA ILE A 109 -18.02 25.65 -2.75
C ILE A 109 -18.19 24.16 -3.06
N SER A 110 -19.11 23.48 -2.36
CA SER A 110 -19.38 22.04 -2.50
C SER A 110 -20.60 21.72 -3.37
N ASP A 111 -21.12 22.72 -4.08
CA ASP A 111 -22.30 22.61 -4.95
C ASP A 111 -23.60 22.24 -4.19
N GLY A 112 -23.67 22.54 -2.89
CA GLY A 112 -24.87 22.36 -2.07
C GLY A 112 -25.91 23.47 -2.26
N ILE A 113 -25.46 24.68 -2.54
CA ILE A 113 -26.31 25.81 -2.94
C ILE A 113 -25.62 26.65 -4.01
N SER A 114 -26.40 27.32 -4.86
CA SER A 114 -25.80 28.25 -5.81
C SER A 114 -25.24 29.48 -5.10
N TRP A 115 -23.93 29.70 -5.22
CA TRP A 115 -23.20 30.78 -4.54
C TRP A 115 -23.76 32.19 -4.79
N HIS A 116 -24.43 32.42 -5.93
CA HIS A 116 -25.05 33.70 -6.26
C HIS A 116 -26.18 34.08 -5.29
N LEU A 117 -26.84 33.10 -4.67
CA LEU A 117 -27.93 33.33 -3.71
C LEU A 117 -27.40 33.99 -2.43
N MET A 118 -26.24 33.55 -1.94
CA MET A 118 -25.57 34.20 -0.79
C MET A 118 -25.02 35.59 -1.13
N MET A 119 -24.66 35.81 -2.39
CA MET A 119 -24.07 37.08 -2.82
C MET A 119 -25.11 38.20 -2.91
N ASN A 120 -26.39 37.88 -3.13
CA ASN A 120 -27.44 38.88 -3.36
C ASN A 120 -27.62 39.85 -2.17
N PRO A 121 -27.72 39.40 -0.91
CA PRO A 121 -27.76 40.32 0.23
C PRO A 121 -26.54 41.23 0.33
N LEU A 122 -25.34 40.69 0.07
CA LEU A 122 -24.08 41.45 0.12
C LEU A 122 -24.02 42.57 -0.93
N ARG A 123 -24.71 42.40 -2.06
CA ARG A 123 -24.80 43.41 -3.13
C ARG A 123 -25.51 44.68 -2.69
N TRP A 124 -26.49 44.56 -1.80
CA TRP A 124 -27.22 45.69 -1.25
C TRP A 124 -26.42 46.45 -0.18
N ILE A 125 -25.50 45.76 0.51
CA ILE A 125 -24.64 46.37 1.53
C ILE A 125 -23.54 47.21 0.86
N SER A 126 -22.69 46.59 0.04
CA SER A 126 -21.63 47.30 -0.67
C SER A 126 -21.02 46.44 -1.78
N PRO A 127 -20.68 47.02 -2.95
CA PRO A 127 -19.93 46.31 -3.99
C PRO A 127 -18.59 45.74 -3.52
N ALA A 128 -17.97 46.31 -2.48
CA ALA A 128 -16.73 45.80 -1.91
C ALA A 128 -16.90 44.39 -1.30
N TRP A 129 -18.02 44.14 -0.61
CA TRP A 129 -18.34 42.83 -0.03
C TRP A 129 -18.59 41.78 -1.11
N VAL A 130 -19.19 42.19 -2.23
CA VAL A 130 -19.35 41.32 -3.40
C VAL A 130 -18.00 40.91 -3.98
N LEU A 131 -17.07 41.85 -4.15
CA LEU A 131 -15.71 41.54 -4.62
C LEU A 131 -14.97 40.60 -3.67
N LEU A 132 -15.12 40.80 -2.36
CA LEU A 132 -14.52 39.91 -1.36
C LEU A 132 -15.13 38.50 -1.39
N PHE A 133 -16.45 38.39 -1.57
CA PHE A 133 -17.13 37.10 -1.72
C PHE A 133 -16.69 36.38 -2.99
N LEU A 134 -16.59 37.08 -4.12
CA LEU A 134 -16.04 36.50 -5.35
C LEU A 134 -14.59 36.06 -5.15
N PHE A 135 -13.76 36.86 -4.47
CA PHE A 135 -12.40 36.46 -4.13
C PHE A 135 -12.37 35.16 -3.31
N TYR A 136 -13.24 35.01 -2.31
CA TYR A 136 -13.39 33.76 -1.55
C TYR A 136 -13.70 32.56 -2.46
N ILE A 137 -14.66 32.71 -3.38
CA ILE A 137 -15.06 31.66 -4.33
C ILE A 137 -13.89 31.29 -5.26
N PHE A 138 -13.26 32.28 -5.89
CA PHE A 138 -12.12 32.06 -6.78
C PHE A 138 -10.94 31.41 -6.04
N PHE A 139 -10.56 31.97 -4.88
CA PHE A 139 -9.47 31.45 -4.08
C PHE A 139 -9.72 29.99 -3.64
N THR A 140 -10.94 29.68 -3.22
CA THR A 140 -11.26 28.34 -2.74
C THR A 140 -11.28 27.31 -3.89
N TYR A 141 -11.91 27.64 -5.03
CA TYR A 141 -11.93 26.75 -6.19
C TYR A 141 -10.56 26.53 -6.83
N PHE A 142 -9.83 27.62 -7.10
CA PHE A 142 -8.61 27.54 -7.89
C PHE A 142 -7.36 27.22 -7.06
N ALA A 143 -7.31 27.63 -5.80
CA ALA A 143 -6.17 27.35 -4.93
C ALA A 143 -6.47 26.23 -3.94
N VAL A 144 -7.46 26.41 -3.07
CA VAL A 144 -7.61 25.53 -1.89
C VAL A 144 -8.01 24.11 -2.28
N LEU A 145 -9.07 23.93 -3.09
CA LEU A 145 -9.52 22.61 -3.50
C LEU A 145 -8.44 21.86 -4.31
N ASN A 146 -7.73 22.58 -5.18
CA ASN A 146 -6.61 22.01 -5.94
C ASN A 146 -5.45 21.57 -5.03
N VAL A 147 -5.13 22.34 -3.98
CA VAL A 147 -4.13 21.95 -2.98
C VAL A 147 -4.57 20.71 -2.21
N VAL A 148 -5.84 20.62 -1.80
CA VAL A 148 -6.38 19.43 -1.12
C VAL A 148 -6.27 18.20 -2.02
N THR A 149 -6.63 18.32 -3.30
CA THR A 149 -6.49 17.24 -4.28
C THR A 149 -5.03 16.85 -4.48
N ALA A 150 -4.11 17.81 -4.59
CA ALA A 150 -2.68 17.54 -4.75
C ALA A 150 -2.10 16.79 -3.54
N VAL A 151 -2.42 17.22 -2.31
CA VAL A 151 -1.97 16.54 -1.08
C VAL A 151 -2.51 15.11 -1.00
N PHE A 152 -3.78 14.91 -1.37
CA PHE A 152 -4.39 13.59 -1.42
C PHE A 152 -3.68 12.67 -2.43
N CYS A 153 -3.45 13.16 -3.66
CA CYS A 153 -2.71 12.43 -4.69
C CYS A 153 -1.29 12.10 -4.23
N GLN A 154 -0.57 13.05 -3.65
CA GLN A 154 0.78 12.85 -3.15
C GLN A 154 0.81 11.76 -2.07
N SER A 155 -0.13 11.80 -1.12
CA SER A 155 -0.20 10.79 -0.05
C SER A 155 -0.55 9.40 -0.58
N ALA A 156 -1.42 9.32 -1.59
CA ALA A 156 -1.72 8.06 -2.27
C ALA A 156 -0.49 7.51 -3.01
N MET A 157 0.30 8.37 -3.66
CA MET A 157 1.54 7.99 -4.32
C MET A 157 2.61 7.51 -3.32
N GLU A 158 2.80 8.24 -2.22
CA GLU A 158 3.75 7.86 -1.15
C GLU A 158 3.37 6.52 -0.51
N SER A 159 2.07 6.27 -0.28
CA SER A 159 1.58 4.98 0.23
C SER A 159 1.88 3.84 -0.75
N ALA A 160 1.64 4.05 -2.05
CA ALA A 160 1.94 3.04 -3.08
C ALA A 160 3.45 2.74 -3.20
N GLN A 161 4.31 3.77 -3.06
CA GLN A 161 5.76 3.60 -3.08
C GLN A 161 6.27 2.85 -1.83
N ASN A 162 5.74 3.18 -0.65
CA ASN A 162 6.10 2.50 0.60
C ASN A 162 5.70 1.02 0.59
N ASP A 163 4.55 0.68 0.02
CA ASP A 163 4.13 -0.72 -0.16
C ASP A 163 5.09 -1.48 -1.09
N HIS A 164 5.58 -0.84 -2.15
CA HIS A 164 6.57 -1.45 -3.04
C HIS A 164 7.92 -1.69 -2.34
N ALA A 165 8.44 -0.69 -1.63
CA ALA A 165 9.67 -0.81 -0.85
C ALA A 165 9.56 -1.88 0.24
N ALA A 166 8.42 -1.94 0.94
CA ALA A 166 8.14 -2.96 1.95
C ALA A 166 8.08 -4.37 1.33
N MET A 167 7.46 -4.50 0.15
CA MET A 167 7.43 -5.76 -0.61
C MET A 167 8.84 -6.21 -0.99
N VAL A 168 9.67 -5.32 -1.56
CA VAL A 168 11.06 -5.62 -1.93
C VAL A 168 11.88 -6.06 -0.70
N HIS A 169 11.73 -5.35 0.42
CA HIS A 169 12.36 -5.72 1.68
C HIS A 169 11.92 -7.10 2.18
N SER A 170 10.64 -7.45 2.05
CA SER A 170 10.12 -8.76 2.46
C SER A 170 10.71 -9.89 1.61
N VAL A 171 10.88 -9.68 0.31
CA VAL A 171 11.51 -10.64 -0.61
C VAL A 171 12.98 -10.84 -0.26
N LEU A 172 13.73 -9.76 -0.03
CA LEU A 172 15.14 -9.82 0.37
C LEU A 172 15.32 -10.51 1.73
N LYS A 173 14.48 -10.19 2.71
CA LYS A 173 14.51 -10.82 4.05
C LYS A 173 14.24 -12.32 3.96
N ASN A 174 13.27 -12.74 3.16
CA ASN A 174 13.02 -14.16 2.91
C ASN A 174 14.23 -14.83 2.24
N LYS A 175 14.82 -14.19 1.22
CA LYS A 175 16.03 -14.70 0.56
C LYS A 175 17.19 -14.87 1.54
N GLN A 176 17.45 -13.90 2.41
CA GLN A 176 18.48 -14.01 3.45
C GLN A 176 18.19 -15.14 4.45
N ALA A 177 16.94 -15.31 4.87
CA ALA A 177 16.53 -16.40 5.75
C ALA A 177 16.75 -17.78 5.09
N HIS A 178 16.49 -17.92 3.78
CA HIS A 178 16.80 -19.13 3.03
C HIS A 178 18.30 -19.41 2.96
N ILE A 179 19.12 -18.41 2.63
CA ILE A 179 20.59 -18.57 2.60
C ILE A 179 21.12 -18.98 3.98
N HIS A 180 20.61 -18.37 5.06
CA HIS A 180 21.04 -18.71 6.42
C HIS A 180 20.73 -20.17 6.77
N ARG A 181 19.52 -20.64 6.44
CA ARG A 181 19.13 -22.05 6.66
C ARG A 181 19.93 -23.02 5.79
N ILE A 182 20.23 -22.66 4.54
CA ILE A 182 21.10 -23.45 3.66
C ILE A 182 22.51 -23.56 4.27
N ARG A 183 23.07 -22.44 4.75
CA ARG A 183 24.36 -22.45 5.46
C ARG A 183 24.33 -23.31 6.73
N GLN A 184 23.26 -23.27 7.51
CA GLN A 184 23.10 -24.13 8.69
C GLN A 184 22.99 -25.62 8.34
N LEU A 185 22.30 -25.97 7.25
CA LEU A 185 22.24 -27.33 6.73
C LEU A 185 23.62 -27.80 6.30
N PHE A 186 24.33 -26.97 5.53
CA PHE A 186 25.66 -27.28 5.05
C PHE A 186 26.74 -27.27 6.13
N SER A 187 26.62 -26.46 7.18
CA SER A 187 27.54 -26.53 8.33
C SER A 187 27.33 -27.80 9.16
N LYS A 188 26.10 -28.34 9.22
CA LYS A 188 25.81 -29.63 9.86
C LYS A 188 26.30 -30.84 9.05
N ILE A 189 26.44 -30.68 7.73
CA ILE A 189 26.86 -31.74 6.80
C ILE A 189 28.36 -31.65 6.49
N GLY A 190 28.93 -30.45 6.48
CA GLY A 190 30.33 -30.15 6.15
C GLY A 190 31.30 -30.43 7.29
N ASP A 191 32.58 -30.41 6.98
CA ASP A 191 33.66 -30.61 7.95
C ASP A 191 33.96 -29.29 8.67
N GLU A 192 33.97 -29.30 10.01
CA GLU A 192 34.06 -28.08 10.85
C GLU A 192 35.32 -27.27 10.59
N LYS A 193 36.39 -27.92 10.12
CA LYS A 193 37.70 -27.30 9.94
C LYS A 193 37.92 -26.67 8.56
N THR A 194 37.22 -27.12 7.52
CA THR A 194 37.49 -26.69 6.14
C THR A 194 36.39 -25.81 5.56
N GLN A 195 35.20 -25.75 6.18
CA GLN A 195 34.00 -25.09 5.64
C GLN A 195 33.63 -25.52 4.20
N THR A 196 34.19 -26.64 3.74
CA THR A 196 33.94 -27.22 2.42
C THR A 196 33.21 -28.55 2.56
N ILE A 197 32.35 -28.87 1.59
CA ILE A 197 31.66 -30.16 1.53
C ILE A 197 32.29 -30.98 0.42
N THR A 198 32.91 -32.09 0.81
CA THR A 198 33.47 -33.06 -0.12
C THR A 198 32.34 -33.83 -0.81
N PHE A 199 32.49 -34.10 -2.11
CA PHE A 199 31.47 -34.78 -2.93
C PHE A 199 30.96 -36.10 -2.32
N ALA A 200 31.85 -36.95 -1.81
CA ALA A 200 31.49 -38.22 -1.17
C ALA A 200 30.57 -38.05 0.06
N ARG A 201 30.74 -36.96 0.83
CA ARG A 201 29.94 -36.69 2.03
C ARG A 201 28.59 -36.06 1.69
N PHE A 202 28.57 -35.29 0.60
CA PHE A 202 27.33 -34.79 0.02
C PHE A 202 26.45 -35.95 -0.48
N GLU A 203 27.03 -36.88 -1.23
CA GLU A 203 26.34 -38.09 -1.73
C GLU A 203 25.77 -38.97 -0.61
N GLU A 204 26.50 -39.11 0.49
CA GLU A 204 26.03 -39.85 1.68
C GLU A 204 24.81 -39.18 2.35
N LYS A 205 24.78 -37.84 2.39
CA LYS A 205 23.83 -37.06 3.19
C LYS A 205 22.67 -36.48 2.39
N ILE A 206 22.76 -36.42 1.06
CA ILE A 206 21.72 -35.86 0.18
C ILE A 206 20.41 -36.66 0.24
N ASN A 207 20.50 -37.96 0.53
CA ASN A 207 19.35 -38.83 0.72
C ASN A 207 18.73 -38.73 2.12
N SER A 208 19.28 -37.92 3.03
CA SER A 208 18.71 -37.76 4.36
C SER A 208 17.36 -37.04 4.30
N PRO A 209 16.39 -37.40 5.15
CA PRO A 209 15.04 -36.83 5.12
C PRO A 209 15.03 -35.30 5.30
N ALA A 210 15.95 -34.78 6.11
CA ALA A 210 16.06 -33.35 6.40
C ALA A 210 16.58 -32.53 5.21
N VAL A 211 17.49 -33.10 4.41
CA VAL A 211 17.99 -32.47 3.19
C VAL A 211 16.93 -32.55 2.10
N ARG A 212 16.31 -33.72 1.91
CA ARG A 212 15.23 -33.91 0.92
C ARG A 212 14.06 -32.95 1.12
N ALA A 213 13.52 -32.89 2.34
CA ALA A 213 12.40 -32.00 2.65
C ALA A 213 12.73 -30.52 2.42
N TYR A 214 14.00 -30.12 2.60
CA TYR A 214 14.40 -28.73 2.41
C TYR A 214 14.66 -28.37 0.94
N PHE A 215 15.23 -29.29 0.16
CA PHE A 215 15.38 -29.13 -1.30
C PHE A 215 14.03 -29.09 -2.01
N GLU A 216 13.08 -29.90 -1.55
CA GLU A 216 11.68 -29.89 -2.02
C GLU A 216 10.99 -28.54 -1.72
N VAL A 217 11.23 -27.95 -0.55
CA VAL A 217 10.76 -26.59 -0.20
C VAL A 217 11.42 -25.51 -1.09
N LEU A 218 12.64 -25.74 -1.58
CA LEU A 218 13.33 -24.84 -2.51
C LEU A 218 12.90 -25.05 -3.97
N GLY A 219 12.02 -26.02 -4.26
CA GLY A 219 11.63 -26.39 -5.62
C GLY A 219 12.76 -27.03 -6.43
N LEU A 220 13.81 -27.51 -5.76
CA LEU A 220 14.90 -28.25 -6.36
C LEU A 220 14.55 -29.73 -6.24
N ASP A 221 14.19 -30.35 -7.36
CA ASP A 221 13.84 -31.76 -7.37
C ASP A 221 15.11 -32.58 -7.08
N VAL A 222 15.14 -33.27 -5.94
CA VAL A 222 16.32 -34.02 -5.47
C VAL A 222 16.69 -35.13 -6.46
N TRP A 223 15.73 -35.54 -7.29
CA TRP A 223 15.92 -36.49 -8.37
C TRP A 223 16.83 -35.95 -9.49
N ASP A 224 16.87 -34.65 -9.77
CA ASP A 224 17.79 -34.10 -10.78
C ASP A 224 19.25 -34.16 -10.29
N ALA A 225 19.48 -33.88 -9.00
CA ALA A 225 20.80 -33.97 -8.40
C ALA A 225 21.25 -35.43 -8.21
N ALA A 226 20.35 -36.32 -7.79
CA ALA A 226 20.64 -37.74 -7.63
C ALA A 226 20.83 -38.44 -8.99
N TRP A 227 20.08 -38.07 -10.03
CA TRP A 227 20.27 -38.59 -11.40
C TRP A 227 21.62 -38.17 -11.99
N MET A 228 22.03 -36.91 -11.77
CA MET A 228 23.34 -36.41 -12.20
C MET A 228 24.51 -37.11 -11.50
N ILE A 229 24.30 -37.60 -10.27
CA ILE A 229 25.31 -38.32 -9.48
C ILE A 229 25.31 -39.84 -9.79
N HIS A 230 24.14 -40.44 -10.04
CA HIS A 230 23.98 -41.88 -10.22
C HIS A 230 24.33 -42.37 -11.64
N ASP A 231 24.22 -41.52 -12.66
CA ASP A 231 24.54 -41.90 -14.04
C ASP A 231 26.06 -41.94 -14.30
N GLN A 232 26.65 -43.13 -14.16
CA GLN A 232 28.05 -43.43 -14.49
C GLN A 232 28.40 -43.07 -15.95
N THR A 233 27.41 -43.13 -16.86
CA THR A 233 27.57 -42.84 -18.28
C THR A 233 27.86 -41.36 -18.54
N TRP A 234 27.30 -40.47 -17.73
CA TRP A 234 27.55 -39.03 -17.80
C TRP A 234 28.94 -38.66 -17.31
N LEU A 235 29.38 -39.24 -16.19
CA LEU A 235 30.73 -39.06 -15.67
C LEU A 235 31.76 -39.49 -16.72
N ILE A 236 31.62 -40.67 -17.32
CA ILE A 236 32.56 -41.19 -18.34
C ILE A 236 32.58 -40.29 -19.59
N ARG A 237 31.43 -39.77 -20.04
CA ARG A 237 31.33 -38.91 -21.23
C ARG A 237 31.91 -37.51 -21.00
N ASN A 238 31.94 -37.04 -19.75
CA ASN A 238 32.18 -35.64 -19.43
C ASN A 238 33.25 -35.42 -18.35
N GLN A 239 34.08 -36.42 -18.00
CA GLN A 239 35.07 -36.32 -16.89
C GLN A 239 35.96 -35.07 -16.96
N GLY A 240 36.31 -34.58 -18.15
CA GLY A 240 37.07 -33.34 -18.31
C GLY A 240 36.21 -32.06 -18.32
N LYS A 241 34.93 -32.16 -18.74
CA LYS A 241 34.00 -31.04 -18.89
C LYS A 241 33.18 -30.76 -17.64
N PHE A 242 32.96 -31.74 -16.77
CA PHE A 242 32.18 -31.54 -15.54
C PHE A 242 32.96 -30.74 -14.49
N GLN A 243 34.25 -31.03 -14.32
CA GLN A 243 35.13 -30.22 -13.49
C GLN A 243 35.16 -28.76 -13.98
N THR A 244 35.31 -28.54 -15.30
CA THR A 244 35.24 -27.18 -15.86
C THR A 244 33.86 -26.56 -15.72
N PHE A 245 32.78 -27.33 -15.88
CA PHE A 245 31.41 -26.82 -15.73
C PHE A 245 31.11 -26.43 -14.28
N VAL A 246 31.48 -27.27 -13.31
CA VAL A 246 31.32 -26.99 -11.88
C VAL A 246 32.22 -25.84 -11.44
N GLU A 247 33.46 -25.74 -11.93
CA GLU A 247 34.32 -24.58 -11.67
C GLU A 247 33.78 -23.29 -12.29
N VAL A 248 33.23 -23.36 -13.51
CA VAL A 248 32.60 -22.20 -14.17
C VAL A 248 31.36 -21.77 -13.41
N GLU A 249 30.52 -22.70 -12.96
CA GLU A 249 29.29 -22.37 -12.26
C GLU A 249 29.53 -21.95 -10.81
N LEU A 250 30.56 -22.51 -10.15
CA LEU A 250 31.06 -22.02 -8.87
C LEU A 250 31.67 -20.62 -9.01
N ARG A 251 32.45 -20.33 -10.08
CA ARG A 251 32.95 -18.98 -10.34
C ARG A 251 31.81 -18.00 -10.60
N LYS A 252 30.79 -18.37 -11.39
CA LYS A 252 29.61 -17.53 -11.58
C LYS A 252 28.86 -17.28 -10.28
N MET A 253 28.68 -18.30 -9.43
CA MET A 253 28.06 -18.12 -8.11
C MET A 253 28.91 -17.26 -7.18
N GLN A 254 30.23 -17.39 -7.26
CA GLN A 254 31.18 -16.61 -6.46
C GLN A 254 31.24 -15.15 -6.94
N GLU A 255 31.19 -14.90 -8.25
CA GLU A 255 31.06 -13.58 -8.88
C GLU A 255 29.71 -12.92 -8.57
N GLN A 256 28.61 -13.68 -8.58
CA GLN A 256 27.30 -13.18 -8.15
C GLN A 256 27.30 -12.85 -6.65
N MET A 257 27.96 -13.65 -5.81
CA MET A 257 28.11 -13.34 -4.39
C MET A 257 29.02 -12.13 -4.12
N THR A 258 30.11 -11.95 -4.86
CA THR A 258 30.97 -10.77 -4.73
C THR A 258 30.32 -9.51 -5.29
N TRP A 259 29.52 -9.62 -6.35
CA TRP A 259 28.68 -8.51 -6.83
C TRP A 259 27.62 -8.10 -5.80
N LEU A 260 27.03 -9.08 -5.10
CA LEU A 260 26.05 -8.86 -4.01
C LEU A 260 26.67 -8.36 -2.69
N THR A 261 28.00 -8.46 -2.50
CA THR A 261 28.69 -8.08 -1.26
C THR A 261 29.72 -6.96 -1.44
N GLY A 262 30.06 -6.58 -2.67
CA GLY A 262 31.01 -5.52 -2.99
C GLY A 262 30.40 -4.11 -2.94
N PRO A 263 31.23 -3.07 -2.75
CA PRO A 263 30.79 -1.68 -2.60
C PRO A 263 30.00 -1.12 -3.81
N LEU A 264 30.18 -1.69 -5.01
CA LEU A 264 29.44 -1.33 -6.23
C LEU A 264 27.96 -1.78 -6.22
N GLY A 265 27.63 -2.92 -5.60
CA GLY A 265 26.24 -3.40 -5.47
C GLY A 265 25.41 -2.58 -4.47
N LEU A 266 26.08 -2.05 -3.44
CA LEU A 266 25.49 -1.10 -2.47
C LEU A 266 25.20 0.27 -3.09
N HIS A 267 26.04 0.76 -4.00
CA HIS A 267 25.80 2.01 -4.74
C HIS A 267 24.71 1.88 -5.80
N SER A 268 24.57 0.73 -6.48
CA SER A 268 23.48 0.52 -7.45
C SER A 268 22.09 0.38 -6.79
N LEU A 269 22.03 -0.05 -5.53
CA LEU A 269 20.79 -0.10 -4.75
C LEU A 269 20.41 1.27 -4.16
N GLN A 270 21.36 2.20 -4.01
CA GLN A 270 21.08 3.59 -3.63
C GLN A 270 20.59 4.46 -4.81
N GLY A 271 20.80 4.04 -6.06
CA GLY A 271 20.28 4.74 -7.25
C GLY A 271 18.91 4.25 -7.73
N LEU A 272 18.33 3.24 -7.07
CA LEU A 272 17.02 2.63 -7.36
C LEU A 272 16.03 2.74 -6.19
N LEU A 273 16.44 3.42 -5.11
CA LEU A 273 15.59 4.00 -4.06
C LEU A 273 15.40 5.48 -4.37
#